data_AF-A0A314XTA2-F1
#
_entry.id   AF-A0A314XTA2-F1
#
_cell.length_a   1.000
_cell.length_b   1.000
_cell.length_c   1.000
_cell.angle_alpha   90.00
_cell.angle_beta   90.00
_cell.angle_gamma   90.00
#
_symmetry.space_group_name_H-M   'P 1'
#
loop_
_entity.id
_entity.type
_entity.pdbx_description
1 polymer ?
#
loop_
_entity_poly.entity_id
_entity_poly.type
_entity_poly.pdbx_seq_one_letter_code
_entity_poly.pdbx_strand_id
1 'polypeptide(L)'
;MAEEIGFEVNVLRPDPTTELAKIYRALNASDVMIGVHGAAMTHFLFMKPGSVFIQVVPLGTEWAAEEYYGEPARKLGLKYIGYQILTRESSLYDKYDKDDPVLRDPKSVTKMGWEYTKKIYLDGHTVRLDLGRFRKRLVRAYDYMFHRMNKHPHLQSQ
;
A
#
# COMPACT_ATOMS: atom_id res chain seq x y z
N MET A 1 2.55 10.89 -13.01
CA MET A 1 1.75 9.64 -13.20
C MET A 1 0.38 9.66 -12.53
N ALA A 2 0.23 9.81 -11.21
CA ALA A 2 -1.11 9.83 -10.60
C ALA A 2 -1.93 11.06 -11.06
N GLU A 3 -1.30 12.23 -11.10
CA GLU A 3 -1.91 13.46 -11.63
C GLU A 3 -2.31 13.32 -13.11
N GLU A 4 -1.48 12.67 -13.94
CA GLU A 4 -1.78 12.38 -15.35
C GLU A 4 -3.01 11.47 -15.55
N ILE A 5 -3.36 10.65 -14.54
CA ILE A 5 -4.59 9.84 -14.56
C ILE A 5 -5.80 10.70 -14.18
N GLY A 6 -5.60 11.83 -13.51
CA GLY A 6 -6.65 12.74 -13.06
C GLY A 6 -6.84 12.79 -11.54
N PHE A 7 -5.90 12.29 -10.75
CA PHE A 7 -5.94 12.44 -9.29
C PHE A 7 -5.38 13.80 -8.86
N GLU A 8 -6.03 14.44 -7.88
CA GLU A 8 -5.37 15.44 -7.04
C GLU A 8 -4.48 14.73 -6.01
N VAL A 9 -3.21 15.09 -5.92
CA VAL A 9 -2.22 14.34 -5.13
C VAL A 9 -1.74 15.16 -3.95
N ASN A 10 -1.87 14.59 -2.75
CA ASN A 10 -1.25 15.09 -1.54
C ASN A 10 -0.24 14.06 -0.99
N VAL A 11 0.94 14.53 -0.58
CA VAL A 11 1.99 13.68 0.00
C VAL A 11 2.06 13.91 1.50
N LEU A 12 1.61 12.93 2.27
CA LEU A 12 1.70 12.97 3.72
C LEU A 12 3.01 12.31 4.20
N ARG A 13 3.80 13.03 5.01
CA ARG A 13 5.02 12.53 5.65
C ARG A 13 4.94 12.76 7.17
N PRO A 14 4.21 11.91 7.92
CA PRO A 14 4.08 12.07 9.36
C PRO A 14 5.42 11.82 10.05
N ASP A 15 5.72 12.65 11.05
CA ASP A 15 6.76 12.42 12.04
C ASP A 15 6.14 12.28 13.45
N PRO A 16 6.88 11.86 14.48
CA PRO A 16 6.33 11.64 15.83
C PRO A 16 5.66 12.86 16.48
N THR A 17 5.92 14.08 15.98
CA THR A 17 5.34 15.33 16.47
C THR A 17 4.16 15.81 15.62
N THR A 18 3.88 15.15 14.48
CA THR A 18 2.76 15.48 13.61
C THR A 18 1.44 15.25 14.34
N GLU A 19 0.64 16.31 14.49
CA GLU A 19 -0.68 16.22 15.11
C GLU A 19 -1.59 15.21 14.40
N LEU A 20 -2.18 14.31 15.18
CA LEU A 20 -3.10 13.29 14.67
C LEU A 20 -4.29 13.91 13.93
N ALA A 21 -4.76 15.08 14.36
CA ALA A 21 -5.84 15.81 13.70
C ALA A 21 -5.51 16.19 12.25
N LYS A 22 -4.24 16.51 11.93
CA LYS A 22 -3.80 16.82 10.56
C LYS A 22 -3.81 15.57 9.69
N ILE A 23 -3.33 14.44 10.23
CA ILE A 23 -3.37 13.14 9.55
C ILE A 23 -4.81 12.71 9.27
N TYR A 24 -5.69 12.84 10.28
CA TYR A 24 -7.11 12.54 10.15
C TYR A 24 -7.76 13.37 9.05
N ARG A 25 -7.61 14.70 9.05
CA ARG A 25 -8.21 15.57 8.03
C ARG A 25 -7.75 15.19 6.62
N ALA A 26 -6.46 14.94 6.44
CA ALA A 26 -5.90 14.56 5.15
C ALA A 26 -6.49 13.23 4.64
N LEU A 27 -6.51 12.19 5.49
CA LEU A 27 -6.97 10.85 5.08
C LEU A 27 -8.49 10.76 4.96
N ASN A 28 -9.25 11.44 5.82
CA ASN A 28 -10.71 11.48 5.76
C ASN A 28 -11.24 12.24 4.54
N ALA A 29 -10.44 13.17 4.00
CA ALA A 29 -10.73 13.88 2.75
C ALA A 29 -10.24 13.14 1.49
N SER A 30 -9.49 12.04 1.63
CA SER A 30 -8.88 11.33 0.50
C SER A 30 -9.73 10.15 0.03
N ASP A 31 -9.99 10.08 -1.27
CA ASP A 31 -10.67 8.95 -1.91
C ASP A 31 -9.76 7.71 -2.07
N VAL A 32 -8.46 7.95 -2.17
CA VAL A 32 -7.45 6.91 -2.37
C VAL A 32 -6.25 7.19 -1.48
N MET A 33 -5.84 6.19 -0.69
CA MET A 33 -4.58 6.20 0.04
C MET A 33 -3.63 5.18 -0.58
N ILE A 34 -2.36 5.55 -0.67
CA ILE A 34 -1.28 4.67 -1.11
C ILE A 34 -0.22 4.66 -0.03
N GLY A 35 0.28 3.48 0.32
CA GLY A 35 1.47 3.38 1.15
C GLY A 35 2.24 2.07 0.96
N VAL A 36 3.45 2.04 1.50
CA VAL A 36 4.32 0.85 1.51
C VAL A 36 4.15 0.13 2.85
N HIS A 37 4.06 -1.20 2.82
CA HIS A 37 4.05 -2.01 4.04
C HIS A 37 5.16 -1.57 5.01
N GLY A 38 4.81 -1.35 6.28
CA GLY A 38 5.74 -0.86 7.31
C GLY A 38 5.82 0.67 7.47
N ALA A 39 5.27 1.48 6.56
CA ALA A 39 5.34 2.95 6.63
C ALA A 39 4.31 3.59 7.57
N ALA A 40 4.04 2.98 8.74
CA ALA A 40 3.04 3.46 9.72
C ALA A 40 1.64 3.71 9.13
N MET A 41 1.19 2.82 8.24
CA MET A 41 -0.05 2.97 7.47
C MET A 41 -1.33 2.72 8.27
N THR A 42 -1.26 2.40 9.57
CA THR A 42 -2.44 2.15 10.42
C THR A 42 -3.46 3.29 10.40
N HIS A 43 -3.02 4.51 10.04
CA HIS A 43 -3.88 5.66 9.81
C HIS A 43 -4.90 5.48 8.68
N PHE A 44 -4.84 4.41 7.86
CA PHE A 44 -5.90 4.07 6.90
C PHE A 44 -7.29 3.97 7.56
N LEU A 45 -7.35 3.72 8.87
CA LEU A 45 -8.56 3.74 9.68
C LEU A 45 -9.33 5.08 9.65
N PHE A 46 -8.67 6.16 9.25
CA PHE A 46 -9.30 7.49 9.10
C PHE A 46 -9.94 7.71 7.73
N MET A 47 -9.78 6.79 6.79
CA MET A 47 -10.43 6.88 5.49
C MET A 47 -11.94 6.61 5.61
N LYS A 48 -12.73 7.28 4.77
CA LYS A 48 -14.17 7.04 4.68
C LYS A 48 -14.45 5.68 4.04
N PRO A 49 -15.45 4.91 4.51
CA PRO A 49 -15.90 3.69 3.83
C PRO A 49 -16.15 3.91 2.34
N GLY A 50 -15.82 2.88 1.54
CA GLY A 50 -15.83 2.86 0.08
C GLY A 50 -14.72 3.66 -0.60
N SER A 51 -13.75 4.18 0.15
CA SER A 51 -12.49 4.70 -0.41
C SER A 51 -11.56 3.53 -0.79
N VAL A 52 -10.48 3.81 -1.52
CA VAL A 52 -9.51 2.79 -1.95
C VAL A 52 -8.24 2.87 -1.12
N PHE A 53 -7.77 1.73 -0.62
CA PHE A 53 -6.45 1.62 0.01
C PHE A 53 -5.53 0.73 -0.83
N ILE A 54 -4.48 1.31 -1.38
CA ILE A 54 -3.45 0.61 -2.15
C ILE A 54 -2.22 0.40 -1.27
N GLN A 55 -1.84 -0.86 -1.08
CA GLN A 55 -0.64 -1.21 -0.35
C GLN A 55 0.43 -1.77 -1.29
N VAL A 56 1.62 -1.19 -1.29
CA VAL A 56 2.81 -1.83 -1.87
C VAL A 56 3.31 -2.88 -0.87
N VAL A 57 3.36 -4.13 -1.32
CA VAL A 57 3.67 -5.31 -0.50
C VAL A 57 5.06 -5.83 -0.88
N PRO A 58 6.08 -5.64 0.00
CA PRO A 58 7.41 -6.24 -0.15
C PRO A 58 7.38 -7.76 -0.21
N LEU A 59 8.46 -8.35 -0.74
CA LEU A 59 8.65 -9.79 -0.79
C LEU A 59 8.55 -10.39 0.62
N GLY A 60 7.93 -11.57 0.76
CA GLY A 60 7.88 -12.30 2.04
C GLY A 60 6.97 -11.66 3.09
N THR A 61 6.26 -10.59 2.77
CA THR A 61 5.35 -9.89 3.69
C THR A 61 3.87 -10.08 3.30
N GLU A 62 3.55 -10.98 2.37
CA GLU A 62 2.21 -11.12 1.83
C GLU A 62 1.17 -11.50 2.90
N TRP A 63 1.53 -12.44 3.77
CA TRP A 63 0.66 -12.86 4.88
C TRP A 63 0.41 -11.70 5.85
N ALA A 64 1.46 -10.94 6.19
CA ALA A 64 1.38 -9.82 7.12
C ALA A 64 0.60 -8.65 6.50
N ALA A 65 0.77 -8.40 5.20
CA ALA A 65 0.02 -7.40 4.48
C ALA A 65 -1.49 -7.70 4.51
N GLU A 66 -1.85 -8.95 4.26
CA GLU A 66 -3.25 -9.36 4.30
C GLU A 66 -3.83 -9.29 5.72
N GLU A 67 -3.15 -9.84 6.72
CA GLU A 67 -3.64 -9.90 8.10
C GLU A 67 -3.72 -8.51 8.75
N TYR A 68 -2.70 -7.67 8.56
CA TYR A 68 -2.61 -6.38 9.24
C TYR A 68 -3.35 -5.24 8.53
N TYR A 69 -3.56 -5.35 7.22
CA TYR A 69 -4.11 -4.26 6.42
C TYR A 69 -5.22 -4.71 5.49
N GLY A 70 -5.03 -5.79 4.74
CA GLY A 70 -6.01 -6.25 3.73
C GLY A 70 -7.38 -6.57 4.33
N GLU A 71 -7.42 -7.52 5.26
CA GLU A 71 -8.65 -7.91 5.95
C GLU A 71 -9.27 -6.76 6.75
N PRO A 72 -8.52 -6.03 7.61
CA PRO A 72 -9.04 -4.87 8.32
C PRO A 72 -9.61 -3.78 7.40
N ALA A 73 -8.96 -3.46 6.28
CA ALA A 73 -9.45 -2.46 5.33
C ALA A 73 -10.78 -2.88 4.71
N ARG A 74 -10.94 -4.15 4.33
CA ARG A 74 -12.21 -4.67 3.81
C ARG A 74 -13.32 -4.61 4.85
N LYS A 75 -13.02 -4.94 6.11
CA LYS A 75 -13.98 -4.84 7.23
C LYS A 75 -14.42 -3.40 7.51
N LEU A 76 -13.54 -2.42 7.28
CA LEU A 76 -13.86 -0.99 7.34
C LEU A 76 -14.65 -0.50 6.10
N GLY A 77 -14.94 -1.38 5.15
CA GLY A 77 -15.65 -1.05 3.91
C GLY A 77 -14.77 -0.40 2.86
N LEU A 78 -13.44 -0.47 2.97
CA LEU A 78 -12.53 0.05 1.96
C LEU A 78 -12.31 -0.97 0.83
N LYS A 79 -12.03 -0.46 -0.36
CA LYS A 79 -11.52 -1.26 -1.47
C LYS A 79 -10.01 -1.43 -1.30
N TYR A 80 -9.59 -2.58 -0.78
CA TYR A 80 -8.16 -2.91 -0.67
C TYR A 80 -7.56 -3.40 -2.00
N ILE A 81 -6.36 -2.90 -2.33
CA ILE A 81 -5.56 -3.31 -3.49
C ILE A 81 -4.11 -3.57 -3.05
N GLY A 82 -3.73 -4.83 -2.91
CA GLY A 82 -2.33 -5.24 -2.72
C GLY A 82 -1.54 -5.19 -4.04
N TYR A 83 -0.48 -4.38 -4.08
CA TYR A 83 0.54 -4.39 -5.11
C TYR A 83 1.74 -5.19 -4.62
N GLN A 84 1.69 -6.50 -4.85
CA GLN A 84 2.84 -7.37 -4.60
C GLN A 84 3.95 -7.07 -5.61
N ILE A 85 5.11 -6.71 -5.08
CA ILE A 85 6.28 -6.43 -5.89
C ILE A 85 6.85 -7.74 -6.46
N LEU A 86 7.54 -7.62 -7.58
CA LEU A 86 8.37 -8.67 -8.14
C LEU A 86 9.76 -8.58 -7.55
N THR A 87 10.51 -9.68 -7.65
CA THR A 87 11.90 -9.74 -7.16
C THR A 87 12.74 -8.59 -7.72
N ARG A 88 12.64 -8.32 -9.03
CA ARG A 88 13.33 -7.22 -9.74
C ARG A 88 12.97 -5.80 -9.26
N GLU A 89 11.86 -5.63 -8.56
CA GLU A 89 11.47 -4.34 -7.96
C GLU A 89 12.06 -4.16 -6.55
N SER A 90 12.72 -5.19 -6.01
CA SER A 90 13.39 -5.11 -4.71
C SER A 90 14.89 -4.93 -4.89
N SER A 91 15.50 -4.06 -4.10
CA SER A 91 16.97 -3.98 -3.98
C SER A 91 17.62 -5.30 -3.54
N LEU A 92 16.86 -6.25 -2.99
CA LEU A 92 17.37 -7.59 -2.66
C LEU A 92 17.82 -8.36 -3.91
N TYR A 93 17.25 -8.04 -5.08
CA TYR A 93 17.65 -8.64 -6.35
C TYR A 93 19.12 -8.38 -6.69
N ASP A 94 19.64 -7.22 -6.27
CA ASP A 94 21.03 -6.83 -6.50
C ASP A 94 21.98 -7.38 -5.41
N LYS A 95 21.43 -7.87 -4.28
CA LYS A 95 22.20 -8.28 -3.09
C LYS A 95 22.37 -9.79 -2.95
N TYR A 96 21.40 -10.56 -3.42
CA TYR A 96 21.36 -12.02 -3.26
C TYR A 96 21.46 -12.70 -4.62
N ASP A 97 22.01 -13.91 -4.62
CA ASP A 97 22.04 -14.76 -5.82
C ASP A 97 20.62 -15.07 -6.29
N LYS A 98 20.44 -15.24 -7.60
CA LYS A 98 19.11 -15.47 -8.20
C LYS A 98 18.41 -16.74 -7.69
N ASP A 99 19.21 -17.71 -7.25
CA ASP A 99 18.72 -18.98 -6.71
C ASP A 99 18.59 -18.96 -5.17
N ASP A 100 18.96 -17.85 -4.52
CA ASP A 100 18.87 -17.69 -3.07
C ASP A 100 17.40 -17.74 -2.59
N PRO A 101 17.10 -18.48 -1.51
CA PRO A 101 15.75 -18.54 -0.93
C PRO A 101 15.13 -17.18 -0.62
N VAL A 102 15.93 -16.14 -0.34
CA VAL A 102 15.45 -14.77 -0.13
C VAL A 102 14.68 -14.24 -1.34
N LEU A 103 15.02 -14.68 -2.55
CA LEU A 103 14.34 -14.28 -3.79
C LEU A 103 13.40 -15.37 -4.30
N ARG A 104 13.82 -16.65 -4.22
CA ARG A 104 13.10 -17.80 -4.81
C ARG A 104 12.00 -18.36 -3.92
N ASP A 105 12.22 -18.39 -2.61
CA ASP A 105 11.26 -18.91 -1.64
C ASP A 105 11.22 -18.05 -0.37
N PRO A 106 10.69 -16.81 -0.45
CA PRO A 106 10.57 -15.95 0.72
C PRO A 106 9.77 -16.59 1.87
N LYS A 107 8.85 -17.51 1.56
CA LYS A 107 8.07 -18.22 2.57
C LYS A 107 8.95 -19.10 3.45
N SER A 108 9.93 -19.81 2.88
CA SER A 108 10.90 -20.58 3.68
C SER A 108 11.66 -19.70 4.66
N VAL A 109 12.07 -18.51 4.23
CA VAL A 109 12.77 -17.53 5.07
C VAL A 109 11.86 -17.01 6.18
N THR A 110 10.59 -16.73 5.89
CA THR A 110 9.65 -16.24 6.92
C THR A 110 9.39 -17.25 8.03
N LYS A 111 9.51 -18.54 7.74
CA LYS A 111 9.40 -19.62 8.74
C LYS A 111 10.56 -19.66 9.73
N MET A 112 11.69 -19.01 9.42
CA MET A 112 12.83 -18.90 10.33
C MET A 112 12.57 -17.91 11.48
N GLY A 113 11.46 -17.17 11.44
CA GLY A 113 11.02 -16.30 12.52
C GLY A 113 10.93 -14.82 12.12
N TRP A 114 10.29 -14.05 12.99
CA TRP A 114 10.00 -12.64 12.75
C TRP A 114 11.24 -11.76 12.68
N GLU A 115 12.23 -11.98 13.55
CA GLU A 115 13.46 -11.18 13.55
C GLU A 115 14.20 -11.27 12.20
N TYR A 116 14.27 -12.49 11.64
CA TYR A 116 14.92 -12.73 10.36
C TYR A 116 14.12 -12.11 9.21
N THR A 117 12.80 -12.28 9.23
CA THR A 117 11.86 -11.68 8.27
C THR A 117 12.00 -10.17 8.26
N LYS A 118 11.97 -9.54 9.43
CA LYS A 118 12.10 -8.10 9.58
C LYS A 118 13.43 -7.62 9.04
N LYS A 119 14.53 -8.26 9.44
CA LYS A 119 15.89 -7.86 9.01
C LYS A 119 16.08 -7.89 7.49
N ILE A 120 15.44 -8.82 6.78
CA ILE A 120 15.62 -9.01 5.33
C ILE A 120 14.60 -8.21 4.53
N TYR A 121 13.32 -8.32 4.88
CA TYR A 121 12.21 -7.85 4.06
C TYR A 121 11.54 -6.57 4.55
N LEU A 122 11.93 -6.04 5.71
CA LEU A 122 11.40 -4.79 6.24
C LEU A 122 12.51 -3.77 6.46
N ASP A 123 13.60 -4.19 7.08
CA ASP A 123 14.76 -3.36 7.36
C ASP A 123 15.72 -3.38 6.15
N GLY A 124 16.20 -2.21 5.73
CA GLY A 124 17.37 -2.12 4.84
C GLY A 124 17.18 -2.54 3.38
N HIS A 125 15.94 -2.58 2.87
CA HIS A 125 15.68 -2.77 1.44
C HIS A 125 14.81 -1.65 0.87
N THR A 126 15.02 -1.33 -0.41
CA THR A 126 14.29 -0.31 -1.15
C THR A 126 13.45 -0.97 -2.24
N VAL A 127 12.22 -0.49 -2.39
CA VAL A 127 11.33 -0.88 -3.50
C VAL A 127 11.46 0.13 -4.64
N ARG A 128 11.72 -0.38 -5.84
CA ARG A 128 11.71 0.34 -7.11
C ARG A 128 10.48 -0.10 -7.91
N LEU A 129 9.41 0.67 -7.83
CA LEU A 129 8.14 0.32 -8.47
C LEU A 129 8.27 0.25 -10.00
N ASP A 130 7.78 -0.85 -10.57
CA ASP A 130 7.47 -0.97 -11.99
C ASP A 130 6.26 -0.06 -12.30
N LEU A 131 6.55 1.14 -12.81
CA LEU A 131 5.54 2.17 -13.04
C LEU A 131 4.44 1.70 -14.00
N GLY A 132 4.75 0.85 -14.98
CA GLY A 132 3.76 0.30 -15.91
C GLY A 132 2.75 -0.62 -15.21
N ARG A 133 3.22 -1.49 -14.31
CA ARG A 133 2.35 -2.34 -13.49
C ARG A 133 1.61 -1.55 -12.42
N PHE A 134 2.29 -0.60 -11.78
CA PHE A 134 1.70 0.23 -10.73
C PHE A 134 0.60 1.16 -11.29
N ARG A 135 0.79 1.73 -12.49
CA ARG A 135 -0.21 2.53 -13.20
C ARG A 135 -1.54 1.78 -13.35
N LYS A 136 -1.51 0.48 -13.64
CA LYS A 136 -2.73 -0.35 -13.75
C LYS A 136 -3.53 -0.40 -12.44
N ARG A 137 -2.87 -0.28 -11.28
CA ARG A 137 -3.53 -0.23 -9.97
C ARG A 137 -4.18 1.13 -9.73
N LEU A 138 -3.49 2.21 -10.11
CA LEU A 138 -4.02 3.56 -10.04
C LEU A 138 -5.25 3.74 -10.92
N VAL A 139 -5.20 3.27 -12.18
CA VAL A 139 -6.36 3.32 -13.10
C VAL A 139 -7.53 2.54 -12.53
N ARG A 140 -7.30 1.33 -12.00
CA ARG A 140 -8.36 0.55 -11.35
C ARG A 140 -9.00 1.27 -10.15
N ALA A 141 -8.19 1.98 -9.36
CA ALA A 141 -8.69 2.78 -8.25
C ALA A 141 -9.52 3.97 -8.74
N TYR A 142 -9.04 4.66 -9.79
CA TYR A 142 -9.73 5.77 -10.42
C TYR A 142 -11.10 5.34 -10.96
N ASP A 143 -11.14 4.27 -11.74
CA ASP A 143 -12.37 3.72 -12.31
C ASP A 143 -13.35 3.36 -11.19
N TYR A 144 -12.88 2.70 -10.13
CA TYR A 144 -13.73 2.35 -8.99
C TYR A 144 -14.36 3.59 -8.34
N MET A 145 -13.58 4.65 -8.12
CA MET A 145 -14.08 5.90 -7.53
C MET A 145 -15.05 6.63 -8.46
N PHE A 146 -14.74 6.70 -9.75
CA PHE A 146 -15.62 7.31 -10.76
C PHE A 146 -16.99 6.63 -10.82
N HIS A 147 -17.02 5.29 -10.88
CA HIS A 147 -18.28 4.54 -10.88
C HIS A 147 -19.06 4.71 -9.57
N ARG A 148 -18.37 4.79 -8.44
CA ARG A 148 -19.00 4.96 -7.13
C ARG A 148 -19.67 6.33 -7.00
N MET A 149 -18.96 7.40 -7.37
CA MET A 149 -19.48 8.77 -7.33
C MET A 149 -20.71 8.94 -8.23
N ASN A 150 -20.68 8.35 -9.43
CA ASN A 150 -21.81 8.41 -10.36
C ASN A 150 -23.05 7.63 -9.87
N LYS A 151 -22.87 6.61 -9.02
CA LYS A 151 -23.98 5.87 -8.40
C LYS A 151 -24.56 6.56 -7.16
N HIS A 152 -23.81 7.46 -6.53
CA HIS A 152 -24.20 8.17 -5.32
C HIS A 152 -23.88 9.68 -5.42
N PRO A 153 -24.67 10.45 -6.21
CA PRO A 153 -24.36 11.85 -6.53
C PRO A 153 -24.26 12.77 -5.30
N HIS A 154 -24.93 12.40 -4.22
CA HIS A 154 -24.96 13.12 -2.94
C HIS A 154 -23.62 13.10 -2.18
N LEU A 155 -22.63 12.33 -2.63
CA LEU A 155 -21.26 12.35 -2.07
C LEU A 155 -20.37 13.44 -2.67
N GLN A 156 -20.79 14.12 -3.75
CA GLN A 156 -20.03 15.22 -4.36
C GLN A 156 -20.18 16.57 -3.63
N SER A 157 -21.08 16.66 -2.64
CA SER A 157 -21.52 17.94 -2.07
C SER A 157 -21.30 18.09 -0.55
N GLN A 158 -20.23 17.52 0.01
CA GLN A 158 -19.86 17.75 1.43
C GLN A 158 -18.37 18.03 1.60
#